data_AF-A0A9D6J1T6-F1
#
_entry.id   AF-A0A9D6J1T6-F1
#
_cell.length_a   1.000
_cell.length_b   1.000
_cell.length_c   1.000
_cell.angle_alpha   90.00
_cell.angle_beta   90.00
_cell.angle_gamma   90.00
#
_symmetry.space_group_name_H-M   'P 1'
#
loop_
_entity.id
_entity.type
_entity.pdbx_description
1 polymer ?
#
loop_
_entity_poly.entity_id
_entity_poly.type
_entity_poly.pdbx_seq_one_letter_code
_entity_poly.pdbx_strand_id
1 'polypeptide(L)'
;MSERDEPLTEAERAFAGRAIRRKRLFSSLSNASIAVALALAAVYGYERLRDPGFALAPRAVIVLLILLNARQNLRQHKFAAILEKLIPR
;
A
#
# COMPACT_ATOMS: atom_id res chain seq x y z
N MET A 1 37.14 8.46 4.55
CA MET A 1 35.92 8.76 3.78
C MET A 1 34.73 8.37 4.65
N SER A 2 34.24 9.32 5.47
CA SER A 2 33.11 9.11 6.38
C SER A 2 31.93 9.88 5.81
N GLU A 3 31.16 9.22 4.94
CA GLU A 3 30.02 9.76 4.18
C GLU A 3 28.73 9.69 5.03
N ARG A 4 28.82 10.07 6.32
CA ARG A 4 27.78 9.74 7.33
C ARG A 4 27.15 10.91 8.09
N ASP A 5 27.49 12.17 7.80
CA ASP A 5 26.93 13.32 8.51
C ASP A 5 26.67 14.53 7.59
N GLU A 6 26.19 14.33 6.35
CA GLU A 6 25.59 15.46 5.62
C GLU A 6 24.19 15.74 6.21
N PRO A 7 23.96 16.94 6.76
CA PRO A 7 22.64 17.30 7.27
C PRO A 7 21.64 17.31 6.11
N LEU A 8 20.48 16.68 6.33
CA LEU A 8 19.37 16.65 5.37
C LEU A 8 19.11 18.04 4.80
N THR A 9 19.03 18.15 3.48
CA THR A 9 18.63 19.39 2.81
C THR A 9 17.21 19.78 3.20
N GLU A 10 16.87 21.06 3.12
CA GLU A 10 15.51 21.58 3.40
C GLU A 10 14.44 20.82 2.60
N ALA A 11 14.74 20.49 1.34
CA ALA A 11 13.86 19.73 0.46
C ALA A 11 13.61 18.29 0.95
N GLU A 12 14.66 17.60 1.39
CA GLU A 12 14.57 16.23 1.93
C GLU A 12 13.83 16.21 3.27
N ARG A 13 14.08 17.21 4.14
CA ARG A 13 13.39 17.36 5.43
C ARG A 13 11.90 17.63 5.23
N ALA A 14 11.53 18.49 4.27
CA ALA A 14 10.13 18.74 3.89
C ALA A 14 9.46 17.51 3.24
N PHE A 15 10.19 16.76 2.41
CA PHE A 15 9.71 15.50 1.84
C PHE A 15 9.44 14.46 2.93
N ALA A 16 10.38 14.27 3.85
CA ALA A 16 10.23 13.33 4.95
C ALA A 16 9.09 13.71 5.89
N GLY A 17 8.95 15.00 6.25
CA GLY A 17 7.82 15.48 7.05
C GLY A 17 6.47 15.20 6.40
N ARG A 18 6.35 15.41 5.08
CA ARG A 18 5.12 15.07 4.33
C ARG A 18 4.86 13.56 4.28
N ALA A 19 5.90 12.75 4.11
CA ALA A 19 5.79 11.28 4.07
C ALA A 19 5.34 10.73 5.43
N ILE A 20 5.92 11.21 6.53
CA ILE A 20 5.55 10.82 7.90
C ILE A 20 4.10 11.19 8.20
N ARG A 21 3.66 12.41 7.81
CA ARG A 21 2.26 12.85 8.04
C ARG A 21 1.24 11.96 7.33
N ARG A 22 1.60 11.39 6.18
CA ARG A 22 0.73 10.51 5.36
C ARG A 22 0.84 9.02 5.74
N LYS A 23 1.69 8.65 6.69
CA LYS A 23 1.91 7.25 7.14
C LYS A 23 0.61 6.53 7.51
N ARG A 24 -0.28 7.18 8.26
CA ARG A 24 -1.59 6.59 8.67
C ARG A 24 -2.54 6.40 7.48
N LEU A 25 -2.49 7.30 6.50
CA LEU A 25 -3.30 7.19 5.28
C LEU A 25 -2.91 5.96 4.47
N PHE A 26 -1.62 5.69 4.29
CA PHE A 26 -1.16 4.51 3.55
C PHE A 26 -1.60 3.20 4.20
N SER A 27 -1.58 3.11 5.53
CA SER A 27 -2.09 1.92 6.22
C SER A 27 -3.60 1.77 6.07
N SER A 28 -4.35 2.87 6.14
CA SER A 28 -5.81 2.85 5.98
C SER A 28 -6.21 2.44 4.57
N LEU A 29 -5.55 3.00 3.55
CA LEU A 29 -5.76 2.66 2.14
C LEU A 29 -5.43 1.19 1.86
N SER A 30 -4.35 0.66 2.44
CA SER A 30 -4.04 -0.75 2.29
C SER A 30 -5.14 -1.65 2.86
N ASN A 31 -5.59 -1.38 4.09
CA ASN A 31 -6.64 -2.17 4.74
C ASN A 31 -7.97 -2.09 3.96
N ALA A 32 -8.32 -0.90 3.47
CA ALA A 32 -9.51 -0.70 2.63
C ALA A 32 -9.42 -1.50 1.33
N SER A 33 -8.29 -1.44 0.63
CA SER A 33 -8.07 -2.22 -0.60
C SER A 33 -8.16 -3.73 -0.35
N ILE A 34 -7.62 -4.22 0.78
CA ILE A 34 -7.74 -5.65 1.16
C ILE A 34 -9.21 -6.01 1.39
N ALA A 35 -9.97 -5.19 2.12
CA ALA A 35 -11.39 -5.45 2.37
C ALA A 35 -12.20 -5.52 1.07
N VAL A 36 -11.96 -4.58 0.13
CA VAL A 36 -12.59 -4.59 -1.19
C VAL A 36 -12.20 -5.82 -2.00
N ALA A 37 -10.92 -6.20 -2.00
CA ALA A 37 -10.45 -7.39 -2.70
C ALA A 37 -11.11 -8.68 -2.17
N LEU A 38 -11.27 -8.80 -0.84
CA LEU A 38 -11.95 -9.95 -0.22
C LEU A 38 -13.43 -9.99 -0.59
N ALA A 39 -14.13 -8.86 -0.56
CA ALA A 39 -15.54 -8.77 -0.96
C ALA A 39 -15.72 -9.19 -2.43
N LEU A 40 -14.88 -8.68 -3.33
CA LEU A 40 -14.92 -9.05 -4.75
C LEU A 40 -14.59 -10.53 -4.96
N ALA A 41 -13.59 -11.07 -4.26
CA ALA A 41 -13.25 -12.49 -4.35
C ALA A 41 -14.42 -13.39 -3.90
N ALA A 42 -15.12 -13.02 -2.82
CA ALA A 42 -16.30 -13.73 -2.35
C ALA A 42 -17.44 -13.68 -3.38
N VAL A 43 -17.73 -12.50 -3.92
CA VAL A 43 -18.77 -12.32 -4.95
C VAL A 43 -18.44 -13.12 -6.20
N TYR A 44 -17.22 -12.99 -6.75
CA TYR A 44 -16.82 -13.72 -7.95
C TYR A 44 -16.74 -15.24 -7.74
N GLY A 45 -16.37 -15.68 -6.53
CA GLY A 45 -16.40 -17.08 -6.16
C GLY A 45 -17.83 -17.62 -6.14
N TYR A 46 -18.76 -16.87 -5.54
CA TYR A 46 -20.18 -17.24 -5.52
C TYR A 46 -20.79 -17.30 -6.93
N GLU A 47 -20.52 -16.29 -7.78
CA GLU A 47 -20.96 -16.27 -9.17
C GLU A 47 -20.42 -17.46 -9.97
N ARG A 48 -19.14 -17.83 -9.77
CA ARG A 48 -18.54 -19.00 -10.44
C ARG A 48 -19.17 -20.33 -10.02
N LEU A 49 -19.61 -20.45 -8.78
CA LEU A 49 -20.31 -21.64 -8.29
C LEU A 49 -21.73 -21.74 -8.87
N ARG A 50 -22.40 -20.60 -9.08
CA ARG A 50 -23.75 -20.54 -9.66
C ARG A 50 -23.74 -20.70 -11.18
N ASP A 51 -22.75 -20.13 -11.85
CA ASP A 51 -22.58 -20.17 -13.31
C ASP A 51 -21.15 -20.64 -13.69
N PRO A 52 -21.00 -21.89 -14.17
CA PRO A 52 -19.72 -22.41 -14.67
C PRO A 52 -19.18 -21.65 -15.90
N GLY A 53 -20.02 -20.89 -16.61
CA GLY A 53 -19.62 -20.01 -17.70
C GLY A 53 -18.98 -18.69 -17.25
N PHE A 54 -19.05 -18.37 -15.95
CA PHE A 54 -18.54 -17.12 -15.41
C PHE A 54 -17.01 -17.01 -15.57
N ALA A 55 -16.55 -16.07 -16.40
CA ALA A 55 -15.13 -15.85 -16.67
C ALA A 55 -14.39 -15.30 -15.43
N LEU A 56 -13.85 -16.20 -14.62
CA LEU A 56 -13.17 -15.87 -13.36
C LEU A 56 -11.77 -15.25 -13.60
N ALA A 57 -11.04 -15.73 -14.60
CA ALA A 57 -9.66 -15.31 -14.87
C ALA A 57 -9.47 -13.78 -15.02
N PRO A 58 -10.20 -13.06 -15.90
CA PRO A 58 -10.02 -11.60 -16.03
C PRO A 58 -10.42 -10.85 -14.75
N ARG A 59 -11.37 -11.36 -13.99
CA ARG A 59 -11.82 -10.77 -12.73
C ARG A 59 -10.83 -10.99 -11.59
N ALA A 60 -10.16 -12.13 -11.57
CA ALA A 60 -9.07 -12.41 -10.64
C ALA A 60 -7.89 -11.45 -10.87
N VAL A 61 -7.63 -11.02 -12.10
CA VAL A 61 -6.62 -9.98 -12.39
C VAL A 61 -6.98 -8.65 -11.69
N ILE A 62 -8.25 -8.25 -11.70
CA ILE A 62 -8.70 -7.03 -10.99
C ILE A 62 -8.41 -7.15 -9.49
N VAL A 63 -8.78 -8.28 -8.88
CA VAL A 63 -8.50 -8.54 -7.46
C VAL A 63 -6.99 -8.49 -7.19
N LEU A 64 -6.18 -9.10 -8.07
CA LEU A 64 -4.72 -9.08 -7.95
C LEU A 64 -4.16 -7.65 -8.02
N LEU A 65 -4.63 -6.81 -8.95
CA LEU A 65 -4.20 -5.42 -9.06
C LEU A 65 -4.53 -4.61 -7.80
N ILE A 66 -5.72 -4.83 -7.21
CA ILE A 66 -6.11 -4.20 -5.94
C ILE A 66 -5.15 -4.64 -4.81
N LEU A 67 -4.84 -5.93 -4.71
CA LEU A 67 -3.91 -6.46 -3.71
C LEU A 67 -2.47 -5.94 -3.91
N LEU A 68 -2.02 -5.82 -5.16
CA LEU A 68 -0.72 -5.23 -5.48
C LEU A 68 -0.65 -3.76 -5.07
N ASN A 69 -1.72 -3.00 -5.30
CA ASN A 69 -1.84 -1.63 -4.80
C ASN A 69 -1.83 -1.58 -3.26
N ALA A 70 -2.56 -2.47 -2.60
CA ALA A 70 -2.55 -2.58 -1.14
C ALA A 70 -1.13 -2.86 -0.60
N ARG A 71 -0.38 -3.74 -1.27
CA ARG A 71 1.02 -4.04 -0.94
C ARG A 71 1.93 -2.84 -1.15
N GLN A 72 1.73 -2.07 -2.22
CA GLN A 72 2.46 -0.81 -2.45
C GLN A 72 2.23 0.19 -1.31
N ASN A 73 0.98 0.35 -0.88
CA ASN A 73 0.63 1.23 0.25
C ASN A 73 1.29 0.76 1.56
N LEU A 74 1.34 -0.54 1.84
CA LEU A 74 2.08 -1.06 3.02
C LEU A 74 3.57 -0.79 2.95
N ARG A 75 4.18 -0.92 1.77
CA ARG A 75 5.60 -0.60 1.60
C ARG A 75 5.85 0.88 1.90
N GLN A 76 5.03 1.78 1.37
CA GLN A 76 5.13 3.21 1.66
C GLN A 76 4.93 3.53 3.15
N HIS A 77 3.99 2.84 3.82
CA HIS A 77 3.84 2.94 5.27
C HIS A 77 5.12 2.53 6.02
N LYS A 78 5.72 1.39 5.64
CA LYS A 78 6.98 0.91 6.25
C LYS A 78 8.14 1.88 6.01
N PHE A 79 8.28 2.42 4.80
CA PHE A 79 9.30 3.43 4.50
C PHE A 79 9.09 4.70 5.32
N ALA A 80 7.86 5.22 5.40
CA ALA A 80 7.54 6.38 6.24
C ALA A 80 7.80 6.11 7.74
N ALA A 81 7.57 4.88 8.21
CA ALA A 81 7.86 4.48 9.58
C ALA A 81 9.36 4.45 9.88
N ILE A 82 10.19 4.01 8.92
CA ILE A 82 11.65 4.00 9.05
C ILE A 82 12.18 5.44 9.03
N LEU A 83 11.71 6.26 8.09
CA LEU A 83 12.05 7.69 8.04
C LEU A 83 11.72 8.43 9.34
N GLU A 84 10.56 8.14 9.95
CA GLU A 84 10.18 8.70 11.25
C GLU A 84 11.14 8.33 12.39
N LYS A 85 11.75 7.14 12.34
CA LYS A 85 12.72 6.69 13.36
C LYS A 85 14.12 7.27 13.14
N LEU A 86 14.49 7.56 11.89
CA LEU A 86 15.82 8.02 11.50
C LEU A 86 15.98 9.54 11.59
N ILE A 87 14.87 10.29 11.59
CA ILE A 87 14.91 11.74 11.71
C ILE A 87 14.74 12.10 13.20
N PRO A 88 15.82 12.54 13.88
CA PRO A 88 15.72 13.05 15.24
C PRO A 88 14.82 14.29 15.23
N ARG A 89 13.87 14.35 16.17
CA ARG A 89 13.01 15.51 16.37
C ARG A 89 13.78 16.66 17.00
#